data_AF-A0A6B3AGS4-F1
#
_entry.id   AF-A0A6B3AGS4-F1
#
_cell.length_a   1.000
_cell.length_b   1.000
_cell.length_c   1.000
_cell.angle_alpha   90.00
_cell.angle_beta   90.00
_cell.angle_gamma   90.00
#
_symmetry.space_group_name_H-M   'P 1'
#
loop_
_entity.id
_entity.type
_entity.pdbx_description
1 polymer ?
#
loop_
_entity_poly.entity_id
_entity_poly.type
_entity_poly.pdbx_seq_one_letter_code
_entity_poly.pdbx_strand_id
1 'polypeptide(L)'
;HGATPPGGRGRGAPKSSGAHGAPPGGGAGRARSGGPGGKRRTSTFVAGAVGVLVVIAAALYVTSTEDGKKKDTVTTSPSPTVTAELPPGVECSGDSCTGKDAEAMGCSGDLVTTAKTATVGTTTVEVRYSEACSAAWGRITQATQGDAVEVTAGKAKQTNDITEVGDTVTYTAMVAVKNAEQANACAVLASGEEGCTE
;
A
#
# COMPACT_ATOMS: atom_id res chain seq x y z
N HIS A 1 -3.04 62.20 -8.78
CA HIS A 1 -4.09 63.18 -9.15
C HIS A 1 -5.10 62.45 -10.04
N GLY A 2 -6.42 62.38 -9.80
CA GLY A 2 -7.23 62.94 -8.72
C GLY A 2 -8.46 63.69 -9.26
N ALA A 3 -9.60 63.00 -9.44
CA ALA A 3 -10.90 63.63 -9.73
C ALA A 3 -12.10 62.70 -9.38
N THR A 4 -13.13 63.31 -8.77
CA THR A 4 -14.47 62.81 -8.35
C THR A 4 -15.35 64.07 -8.43
N PRO A 5 -16.68 64.10 -8.74
CA PRO A 5 -17.80 63.38 -8.07
C PRO A 5 -19.03 63.15 -9.02
N PRO A 6 -20.32 63.20 -8.61
CA PRO A 6 -21.06 62.69 -7.42
C PRO A 6 -22.02 61.50 -7.80
N GLY A 7 -22.91 60.92 -6.97
CA GLY A 7 -23.17 61.06 -5.52
C GLY A 7 -24.68 61.21 -5.16
N GLY A 8 -25.39 60.10 -4.86
CA GLY A 8 -26.85 60.07 -4.58
C GLY A 8 -27.22 59.37 -3.25
N ARG A 9 -28.20 59.91 -2.51
CA ARG A 9 -28.60 59.48 -1.16
C ARG A 9 -30.06 59.00 -1.12
N GLY A 10 -30.33 57.91 -0.39
CA GLY A 10 -31.68 57.49 -0.01
C GLY A 10 -31.67 56.73 1.31
N ARG A 11 -32.39 57.22 2.33
CA ARG A 11 -32.58 56.55 3.64
C ARG A 11 -34.02 56.07 3.74
N GLY A 12 -34.24 54.91 4.36
CA GLY A 12 -35.58 54.44 4.74
C GLY A 12 -35.53 53.17 5.59
N ALA A 13 -35.78 53.31 6.89
CA ALA A 13 -36.14 52.21 7.79
C ALA A 13 -37.58 52.46 8.30
N PRO A 14 -38.32 51.44 8.78
CA PRO A 14 -38.28 51.22 10.23
C PRO A 14 -38.55 49.78 10.77
N LYS A 15 -37.88 49.48 11.89
CA LYS A 15 -38.38 48.85 13.15
C LYS A 15 -39.20 47.53 13.17
N SER A 16 -38.53 46.48 13.65
CA SER A 16 -38.71 45.82 14.97
C SER A 16 -40.10 45.41 15.51
N SER A 17 -40.26 44.11 15.74
CA SER A 17 -40.83 43.45 16.94
C SER A 17 -39.80 42.38 17.38
N GLY A 18 -39.43 42.17 18.66
CA GLY A 18 -40.25 41.71 19.78
C GLY A 18 -40.55 40.20 19.63
N ALA A 19 -40.21 39.26 20.53
CA ALA A 19 -39.88 39.40 21.95
C ALA A 19 -39.41 38.05 22.60
N HIS A 20 -38.44 38.12 23.53
CA HIS A 20 -38.28 37.28 24.76
C HIS A 20 -37.91 35.78 24.66
N GLY A 21 -36.99 35.34 25.54
CA GLY A 21 -36.80 33.92 25.88
C GLY A 21 -35.34 33.47 26.11
N ALA A 22 -34.80 33.66 27.32
CA ALA A 22 -33.53 33.05 27.74
C ALA A 22 -33.77 31.77 28.56
N PRO A 23 -32.95 30.71 28.42
CA PRO A 23 -32.92 29.61 29.39
C PRO A 23 -31.93 29.90 30.53
N PRO A 24 -32.32 29.69 31.81
CA PRO A 24 -31.40 29.76 32.95
C PRO A 24 -30.60 28.47 33.10
N GLY A 25 -29.49 28.53 33.85
CA GLY A 25 -28.76 27.34 34.30
C GLY A 25 -29.26 26.81 35.65
N GLY A 26 -28.75 25.63 36.03
CA GLY A 26 -28.64 25.22 37.44
C GLY A 26 -29.44 23.99 37.89
N GLY A 27 -28.71 22.92 38.23
CA GLY A 27 -28.92 22.23 39.50
C GLY A 27 -29.58 20.84 39.50
N ALA A 28 -28.84 19.87 40.06
CA ALA A 28 -29.25 18.72 40.89
C ALA A 28 -30.57 17.95 40.63
N GLY A 29 -30.63 16.62 40.76
CA GLY A 29 -29.64 15.64 41.20
C GLY A 29 -30.24 14.54 42.09
N ARG A 30 -29.80 13.28 41.91
CA ARG A 30 -30.01 12.15 42.85
C ARG A 30 -28.94 11.10 42.49
N ALA A 31 -27.85 10.86 43.24
CA ALA A 31 -27.74 10.44 44.65
C ALA A 31 -28.42 9.08 44.87
N ARG A 32 -27.83 8.00 45.41
CA ARG A 32 -26.58 7.75 46.20
C ARG A 32 -26.06 6.34 45.77
N SER A 33 -24.82 5.87 46.00
CA SER A 33 -23.96 5.79 47.21
C SER A 33 -22.48 5.68 46.75
N GLY A 34 -21.42 6.07 47.48
CA GLY A 34 -21.16 5.98 48.93
C GLY A 34 -20.31 4.72 49.22
N GLY A 35 -19.04 4.64 48.79
CA GLY A 35 -17.84 4.98 49.61
C GLY A 35 -17.26 3.70 50.28
N PRO A 36 -16.10 3.70 51.00
CA PRO A 36 -14.92 4.58 51.03
C PRO A 36 -13.76 3.93 50.21
N GLY A 37 -12.56 4.48 49.95
CA GLY A 37 -11.68 5.39 50.68
C GLY A 37 -10.41 4.66 51.13
N GLY A 38 -9.23 5.07 50.63
CA GLY A 38 -7.95 4.78 51.29
C GLY A 38 -6.83 4.10 50.48
N LYS A 39 -5.71 4.84 50.37
CA LYS A 39 -4.31 4.36 50.38
C LYS A 39 -3.76 3.57 49.18
N ARG A 40 -2.70 4.15 48.60
CA ARG A 40 -1.43 3.51 48.18
C ARG A 40 -1.53 2.08 47.64
N ARG A 41 -1.32 1.94 46.33
CA ARG A 41 -0.15 1.21 45.79
C ARG A 41 0.06 1.53 44.32
N THR A 42 1.11 2.29 44.04
CA THR A 42 1.91 2.08 42.82
C THR A 42 2.47 0.66 42.86
N SER A 43 2.80 0.11 41.68
CA SER A 43 3.11 -1.31 41.42
C SER A 43 1.91 -2.26 41.36
N THR A 44 1.50 -2.60 40.14
CA THR A 44 1.41 -3.98 39.63
C THR A 44 1.39 -3.91 38.09
N PHE A 45 2.56 -3.63 37.48
CA PHE A 45 2.71 -3.56 36.01
C PHE A 45 3.72 -4.62 35.49
N VAL A 46 3.84 -5.75 36.20
CA VAL A 46 4.86 -6.78 35.96
C VAL A 46 4.28 -8.21 35.85
N ALA A 47 3.01 -8.44 36.21
CA ALA A 47 2.42 -9.78 36.32
C ALA A 47 1.65 -10.28 35.07
N GLY A 48 1.67 -9.55 33.94
CA GLY A 48 0.90 -9.91 32.74
C GLY A 48 1.63 -10.85 31.76
N ALA A 49 2.93 -10.64 31.55
CA ALA A 49 3.67 -11.27 30.44
C ALA A 49 3.90 -12.79 30.61
N VAL A 50 4.07 -13.25 31.85
CA VAL A 50 4.39 -14.67 32.14
C VAL A 50 3.17 -15.57 31.93
N GLY A 51 1.97 -15.11 32.28
CA GLY A 51 0.74 -15.90 32.15
C GLY A 51 0.40 -16.24 30.70
N VAL A 52 0.58 -15.28 29.78
CA VAL A 52 0.32 -15.48 28.35
C VAL A 52 1.27 -16.54 27.75
N LEU A 53 2.54 -16.52 28.12
CA LEU A 53 3.52 -17.52 27.66
C LEU A 53 3.19 -18.94 28.13
N VAL A 54 2.71 -19.11 29.38
CA VAL A 54 2.29 -20.42 29.90
C VAL A 54 1.04 -20.95 29.17
N VAL A 55 0.08 -20.07 28.84
CA VAL A 55 -1.12 -20.47 28.07
C VAL A 55 -0.76 -20.86 26.63
N ILE A 56 0.15 -20.14 25.97
CA ILE A 56 0.65 -20.49 24.63
C ILE A 56 1.41 -21.82 24.67
N ALA A 57 2.29 -22.02 25.65
CA ALA A 57 3.02 -23.28 25.82
C ALA A 57 2.08 -24.47 26.08
N ALA A 58 1.04 -24.29 26.90
CA ALA A 58 0.03 -25.31 27.15
C ALA A 58 -0.80 -25.63 25.89
N ALA A 59 -1.21 -24.61 25.12
CA ALA A 59 -1.92 -24.81 23.86
C ALA A 59 -1.09 -25.63 22.86
N LEU A 60 0.19 -25.27 22.68
CA LEU A 60 1.12 -26.00 21.80
C LEU A 60 1.37 -27.44 22.29
N TYR A 61 1.43 -27.67 23.61
CA TYR A 61 1.65 -29.00 24.18
C TYR A 61 0.43 -29.91 24.01
N VAL A 62 -0.79 -29.40 24.19
CA VAL A 62 -2.03 -30.16 23.98
C VAL A 62 -2.21 -30.53 22.50
N THR A 63 -1.92 -29.63 21.56
CA THR A 63 -1.89 -29.96 20.13
C THR A 63 -0.75 -30.89 19.70
N SER A 64 0.21 -31.17 20.59
CA SER A 64 1.34 -32.08 20.32
C SER A 64 1.20 -33.46 20.98
N THR A 65 0.08 -33.74 21.68
CA THR A 65 -0.12 -34.98 22.46
C THR A 65 -1.26 -35.86 21.92
N GLU A 66 -1.50 -35.75 20.62
CA GLU A 66 -2.14 -36.77 19.76
C GLU A 66 -1.20 -36.81 18.52
N ASP A 67 -0.52 -37.89 18.15
CA ASP A 67 -0.93 -39.28 18.03
C ASP A 67 0.16 -40.29 18.45
N GLY A 68 -0.26 -41.40 19.06
CA GLY A 68 0.61 -42.54 19.28
C GLY A 68 0.07 -43.82 18.66
N LYS A 69 0.37 -44.11 17.36
CA LYS A 69 0.48 -45.49 16.83
C LYS A 69 1.55 -45.64 15.75
N LYS A 70 2.22 -46.79 15.80
CA LYS A 70 3.41 -47.18 15.04
C LYS A 70 3.11 -47.37 13.54
N LYS A 71 4.02 -46.92 12.67
CA LYS A 71 4.53 -47.61 11.46
C LYS A 71 5.73 -46.87 10.86
N ASP A 72 6.82 -47.63 10.69
CA ASP A 72 7.87 -47.48 9.67
C ASP A 72 8.37 -46.07 9.36
N THR A 73 9.29 -45.59 10.21
CA THR A 73 10.01 -44.33 10.01
C THR A 73 10.96 -44.42 8.80
N VAL A 74 10.48 -44.00 7.62
CA VAL A 74 11.38 -43.37 6.65
C VAL A 74 11.84 -42.05 7.27
N THR A 75 13.11 -41.99 7.67
CA THR A 75 13.72 -40.73 8.10
C THR A 75 13.83 -39.80 6.90
N THR A 76 12.78 -39.01 6.65
CA THR A 76 12.89 -37.77 5.88
C THR A 76 13.76 -36.83 6.70
N SER A 77 15.07 -36.88 6.46
CA SER A 77 15.99 -35.85 6.90
C SER A 77 15.44 -34.51 6.42
N PRO A 78 15.32 -33.48 7.28
CA PRO A 78 15.00 -32.15 6.81
C PRO A 78 16.13 -31.72 5.87
N SER A 79 15.84 -31.70 4.56
CA SER A 79 16.80 -31.21 3.58
C SER A 79 17.01 -29.72 3.86
N PRO A 80 18.25 -29.22 3.94
CA PRO A 80 18.47 -27.80 4.19
C PRO A 80 17.82 -27.00 3.05
N THR A 81 16.88 -26.13 3.40
CA THR A 81 16.32 -25.18 2.45
C THR A 81 17.44 -24.23 2.05
N VAL A 82 17.99 -24.43 0.84
CA VAL A 82 19.03 -23.56 0.30
C VAL A 82 18.37 -22.26 -0.10
N THR A 83 18.28 -21.31 0.83
CA THR A 83 17.95 -19.92 0.50
C THR A 83 19.05 -19.40 -0.42
N ALA A 84 18.72 -19.11 -1.67
CA ALA A 84 19.66 -18.46 -2.58
C ALA A 84 20.06 -17.11 -1.99
N GLU A 85 21.36 -16.85 -1.90
CA GLU A 85 21.88 -15.59 -1.38
C GLU A 85 21.60 -14.47 -2.40
N LEU A 86 20.85 -13.45 -2.00
CA LEU A 86 20.47 -12.35 -2.87
C LEU A 86 21.67 -11.42 -3.09
N PRO A 87 21.80 -10.80 -4.29
CA PRO A 87 22.82 -9.78 -4.52
C PRO A 87 22.71 -8.61 -3.53
N PRO A 88 23.81 -7.91 -3.19
CA PRO A 88 23.78 -6.80 -2.24
C PRO A 88 22.75 -5.73 -2.62
N GLY A 89 21.86 -5.39 -1.68
CA GLY A 89 20.80 -4.40 -1.86
C GLY A 89 19.50 -4.95 -2.44
N VAL A 90 19.46 -6.20 -2.90
CA VAL A 90 18.23 -6.85 -3.39
C VAL A 90 17.44 -7.43 -2.21
N GLU A 91 16.19 -7.01 -2.05
CA GLU A 91 15.32 -7.40 -0.91
C GLU A 91 14.28 -8.49 -1.25
N CYS A 92 14.17 -8.91 -2.50
CA CYS A 92 13.23 -9.94 -2.94
C CYS A 92 13.72 -10.74 -4.16
N SER A 93 13.13 -11.90 -4.41
CA SER A 93 13.26 -12.60 -5.69
C SER A 93 12.00 -13.42 -6.03
N GLY A 94 11.69 -13.55 -7.32
CA GLY A 94 10.55 -14.29 -7.85
C GLY A 94 9.23 -13.81 -7.29
N ASP A 95 8.35 -14.73 -6.86
CA ASP A 95 7.01 -14.43 -6.34
C ASP A 95 7.01 -13.39 -5.21
N SER A 96 8.07 -13.35 -4.39
CA SER A 96 8.22 -12.39 -3.28
C SER A 96 8.44 -10.94 -3.72
N CYS A 97 8.69 -10.68 -5.02
CA CYS A 97 8.74 -9.36 -5.62
C CYS A 97 7.39 -8.89 -6.21
N THR A 98 6.43 -9.79 -6.43
CA THR A 98 5.19 -9.43 -7.14
C THR A 98 4.40 -8.37 -6.38
N GLY A 99 3.98 -7.30 -7.06
CA GLY A 99 3.26 -6.18 -6.49
C GLY A 99 4.12 -5.20 -5.68
N LYS A 100 5.45 -5.36 -5.68
CA LYS A 100 6.39 -4.39 -5.08
C LYS A 100 7.02 -3.49 -6.14
N ASP A 101 7.49 -2.33 -5.70
CA ASP A 101 8.27 -1.43 -6.54
C ASP A 101 9.70 -1.97 -6.78
N ALA A 102 10.20 -1.79 -8.00
CA ALA A 102 11.49 -2.32 -8.44
C ALA A 102 12.68 -1.53 -7.87
N GLU A 103 12.55 -0.22 -7.64
CA GLU A 103 13.63 0.60 -7.11
C GLU A 103 13.78 0.37 -5.60
N ALA A 104 12.66 0.36 -4.88
CA ALA A 104 12.60 0.10 -3.45
C ALA A 104 13.18 -1.28 -3.06
N MET A 105 13.02 -2.29 -3.90
CA MET A 105 13.55 -3.65 -3.66
C MET A 105 14.98 -3.87 -4.18
N GLY A 106 15.64 -2.84 -4.71
CA GLY A 106 16.99 -2.94 -5.29
C GLY A 106 17.04 -3.70 -6.62
N CYS A 107 15.90 -3.93 -7.27
CA CYS A 107 15.79 -4.64 -8.54
C CYS A 107 16.09 -3.77 -9.76
N SER A 108 16.12 -2.44 -9.59
CA SER A 108 16.33 -1.44 -10.65
C SER A 108 17.82 -1.12 -10.92
N GLY A 109 18.09 -0.14 -11.78
CA GLY A 109 19.43 0.35 -12.09
C GLY A 109 20.16 -0.44 -13.19
N ASP A 110 21.48 -0.56 -13.06
CA ASP A 110 22.38 -1.12 -14.09
C ASP A 110 22.15 -2.60 -14.41
N LEU A 111 21.45 -3.34 -13.54
CA LEU A 111 21.13 -4.76 -13.70
C LEU A 111 19.86 -5.02 -14.54
N VAL A 112 19.25 -3.97 -15.10
CA VAL A 112 17.94 -4.06 -15.77
C VAL A 112 18.03 -3.88 -17.29
N THR A 113 17.62 -4.91 -18.02
CA THR A 113 17.46 -4.87 -19.47
C THR A 113 16.06 -4.42 -19.88
N THR A 114 15.95 -3.79 -21.05
CA THR A 114 14.66 -3.69 -21.75
C THR A 114 14.52 -4.96 -22.59
N ALA A 115 13.54 -5.79 -22.23
CA ALA A 115 13.29 -7.08 -22.84
C ALA A 115 12.46 -6.98 -24.13
N LYS A 116 11.48 -6.08 -24.13
CA LYS A 116 10.57 -5.82 -25.25
C LYS A 116 10.22 -4.34 -25.31
N THR A 117 9.89 -3.84 -26.50
CA THR A 117 9.50 -2.45 -26.74
C THR A 117 8.43 -2.38 -27.83
N ALA A 118 7.45 -1.50 -27.67
CA ALA A 118 6.52 -1.08 -28.71
C ALA A 118 6.22 0.42 -28.59
N THR A 119 5.55 0.98 -29.60
CA THR A 119 5.12 2.39 -29.61
C THR A 119 3.64 2.45 -29.93
N VAL A 120 2.89 3.22 -29.13
CA VAL A 120 1.46 3.48 -29.27
C VAL A 120 1.31 5.00 -29.38
N GLY A 121 0.73 5.51 -30.46
CA GLY A 121 0.82 6.94 -30.82
C GLY A 121 2.26 7.48 -30.77
N THR A 122 2.56 8.31 -29.77
CA THR A 122 3.91 8.83 -29.46
C THR A 122 4.55 8.21 -28.22
N THR A 123 3.80 7.41 -27.47
CA THR A 123 4.21 6.82 -26.20
C THR A 123 4.94 5.51 -26.45
N THR A 124 6.14 5.37 -25.90
CA THR A 124 6.90 4.12 -25.97
C THR A 124 6.59 3.28 -24.74
N VAL A 125 6.19 2.02 -24.95
CA VAL A 125 5.97 1.02 -23.89
C VAL A 125 7.08 -0.03 -23.91
N GLU A 126 7.58 -0.39 -22.73
CA GLU A 126 8.68 -1.32 -22.55
C GLU A 126 8.40 -2.33 -21.46
N VAL A 127 8.86 -3.57 -21.67
CA VAL A 127 9.07 -4.55 -20.60
C VAL A 127 10.49 -4.38 -20.08
N ARG A 128 10.62 -4.01 -18.81
CA ARG A 128 11.89 -3.95 -18.06
C ARG A 128 12.04 -5.25 -17.27
N TYR A 129 13.24 -5.85 -17.26
CA TYR A 129 13.51 -7.14 -16.62
C TYR A 129 14.77 -7.10 -15.77
N SER A 130 14.70 -7.67 -14.56
CA SER A 130 15.82 -7.85 -13.64
C SER A 130 16.03 -9.32 -13.35
N GLU A 131 17.15 -9.87 -13.81
CA GLU A 131 17.50 -11.28 -13.60
C GLU A 131 17.74 -11.59 -12.12
N ALA A 132 18.44 -10.68 -11.42
CA ALA A 132 18.69 -10.76 -9.98
C ALA A 132 17.42 -10.95 -9.14
N CYS A 133 16.34 -10.26 -9.51
CA CYS A 133 15.05 -10.36 -8.84
C CYS A 133 14.10 -11.39 -9.47
N SER A 134 14.44 -11.99 -10.63
CA SER A 134 13.53 -12.85 -11.40
C SER A 134 12.14 -12.21 -11.56
N ALA A 135 12.14 -10.94 -11.99
CA ALA A 135 10.97 -10.09 -12.01
C ALA A 135 11.02 -9.10 -13.19
N ALA A 136 9.85 -8.73 -13.69
CA ALA A 136 9.67 -7.79 -14.79
C ALA A 136 8.59 -6.74 -14.44
N TRP A 137 8.63 -5.58 -15.10
CA TRP A 137 7.63 -4.52 -14.97
C TRP A 137 7.48 -3.74 -16.27
N GLY A 138 6.34 -3.08 -16.43
CA GLY A 138 6.08 -2.18 -17.53
C GLY A 138 6.65 -0.79 -17.25
N ARG A 139 7.19 -0.14 -18.29
CA ARG A 139 7.45 1.30 -18.33
C ARG A 139 6.72 1.91 -19.52
N ILE A 140 6.14 3.09 -19.36
CA ILE A 140 5.86 3.98 -20.50
C ILE A 140 6.71 5.25 -20.42
N THR A 141 7.08 5.80 -21.56
CA THR A 141 7.79 7.08 -21.72
C THR A 141 7.18 7.89 -22.85
N GLN A 142 7.36 9.22 -22.83
CA GLN A 142 6.67 10.16 -23.72
C GLN A 142 5.14 10.14 -23.56
N ALA A 143 4.67 9.66 -22.41
CA ALA A 143 3.27 9.59 -22.03
C ALA A 143 2.71 10.99 -21.67
N THR A 144 1.39 11.07 -21.51
CA THR A 144 0.67 12.25 -21.04
C THR A 144 -0.37 11.88 -19.98
N GLN A 145 -0.95 12.88 -19.30
CA GLN A 145 -1.98 12.66 -18.29
C GLN A 145 -3.16 11.84 -18.84
N GLY A 146 -3.49 10.75 -18.14
CA GLY A 146 -4.53 9.79 -18.54
C GLY A 146 -4.01 8.58 -19.31
N ASP A 147 -2.74 8.55 -19.72
CA ASP A 147 -2.11 7.34 -20.24
C ASP A 147 -1.84 6.34 -19.11
N ALA A 148 -2.05 5.05 -19.38
CA ALA A 148 -1.81 3.95 -18.46
C ALA A 148 -0.86 2.91 -19.07
N VAL A 149 -0.11 2.24 -18.19
CA VAL A 149 0.74 1.10 -18.50
C VAL A 149 0.29 -0.12 -17.71
N GLU A 150 0.29 -1.26 -18.38
CA GLU A 150 -0.01 -2.57 -17.81
C GLU A 150 1.14 -3.53 -18.11
N VAL A 151 1.48 -4.40 -17.16
CA VAL A 151 2.35 -5.55 -17.38
C VAL A 151 1.62 -6.81 -16.96
N THR A 152 1.80 -7.88 -17.74
CA THR A 152 1.22 -9.20 -17.47
C THR A 152 2.29 -10.28 -17.54
N ALA A 153 2.18 -11.28 -16.65
CA ALA A 153 2.97 -12.50 -16.67
C ALA A 153 2.10 -13.68 -16.23
N GLY A 154 1.62 -14.47 -17.20
CA GLY A 154 0.71 -15.59 -16.97
C GLY A 154 -0.63 -15.16 -16.36
N LYS A 155 -0.76 -15.23 -15.04
CA LYS A 155 -1.95 -14.76 -14.27
C LYS A 155 -1.68 -13.49 -13.47
N ALA A 156 -0.42 -13.10 -13.29
CA ALA A 156 -0.05 -11.87 -12.61
C ALA A 156 -0.25 -10.68 -13.56
N LYS A 157 -0.77 -9.59 -13.01
CA LYS A 157 -1.04 -8.32 -13.71
C LYS A 157 -0.76 -7.17 -12.75
N GLN A 158 -0.08 -6.15 -13.22
CA GLN A 158 0.10 -4.88 -12.51
C GLN A 158 -0.15 -3.72 -13.48
N THR A 159 -0.71 -2.63 -12.99
CA THR A 159 -1.10 -1.46 -13.78
C THR A 159 -0.71 -0.20 -13.04
N ASN A 160 -0.34 0.86 -13.75
CA ASN A 160 -0.17 2.21 -13.21
C ASN A 160 -0.50 3.26 -14.28
N ASP A 161 -0.77 4.50 -13.88
CA ASP A 161 -1.26 5.56 -14.77
C ASP A 161 -0.62 6.93 -14.47
N ILE A 162 -0.61 7.81 -15.48
CA ILE A 162 -0.14 9.19 -15.36
C ILE A 162 -1.28 10.05 -14.83
N THR A 163 -1.28 10.35 -13.54
CA THR A 163 -2.32 11.17 -12.89
C THR A 163 -2.03 12.68 -12.91
N GLU A 164 -0.77 13.10 -12.98
CA GLU A 164 -0.36 14.51 -12.90
C GLU A 164 -0.05 15.14 -14.27
N VAL A 165 -0.29 16.46 -14.39
CA VAL A 165 0.01 17.23 -15.61
C VAL A 165 1.49 17.55 -15.66
N GLY A 166 2.20 17.03 -16.66
CA GLY A 166 3.63 17.26 -16.88
C GLY A 166 4.49 16.03 -16.65
N ASP A 167 3.95 15.01 -15.98
CA ASP A 167 4.53 13.68 -15.95
C ASP A 167 4.48 13.03 -17.34
N THR A 168 5.56 12.36 -17.71
CA THR A 168 5.76 11.75 -19.03
C THR A 168 6.29 10.32 -18.98
N VAL A 169 6.48 9.79 -17.77
CA VAL A 169 7.04 8.46 -17.49
C VAL A 169 6.30 7.87 -16.30
N THR A 170 5.88 6.61 -16.39
CA THR A 170 5.41 5.84 -15.23
C THR A 170 5.78 4.36 -15.38
N TYR A 171 5.72 3.65 -14.26
CA TYR A 171 6.16 2.28 -14.09
C TYR A 171 5.09 1.46 -13.37
N THR A 172 4.88 0.21 -13.76
CA THR A 172 4.08 -0.72 -12.96
C THR A 172 4.88 -1.24 -11.77
N ALA A 173 4.20 -1.76 -10.75
CA ALA A 173 4.81 -2.70 -9.82
C ALA A 173 5.29 -3.97 -10.55
N MET A 174 6.18 -4.73 -9.91
CA MET A 174 6.77 -5.94 -10.49
C MET A 174 5.78 -7.12 -10.60
N VAL A 175 6.02 -7.98 -11.59
CA VAL A 175 5.48 -9.33 -11.70
C VAL A 175 6.63 -10.35 -11.73
N ALA A 176 6.48 -11.46 -10.99
CA ALA A 176 7.46 -12.54 -11.02
C ALA A 176 7.49 -13.24 -12.38
N VAL A 177 8.70 -13.52 -12.87
CA VAL A 177 8.94 -14.24 -14.13
C VAL A 177 10.18 -15.12 -14.02
N LYS A 178 10.22 -16.24 -14.75
CA LYS A 178 11.44 -17.09 -14.79
C LYS A 178 12.46 -16.64 -15.84
N ASN A 179 12.02 -15.81 -16.78
CA ASN A 179 12.80 -15.20 -17.85
C ASN A 179 12.01 -14.02 -18.45
N ALA A 180 12.69 -13.20 -19.25
CA ALA A 180 12.15 -11.96 -19.77
C ALA A 180 10.93 -12.15 -20.71
N GLU A 181 10.88 -13.28 -21.44
CA GLU A 181 9.89 -13.58 -22.47
C GLU A 181 8.49 -13.88 -21.91
N GLN A 182 8.37 -14.17 -20.61
CA GLN A 182 7.09 -14.39 -19.93
C GLN A 182 6.28 -13.11 -19.67
N ALA A 183 6.91 -11.94 -19.77
CA ALA A 183 6.25 -10.66 -19.55
C ALA A 183 5.88 -9.97 -20.86
N ASN A 184 4.68 -9.39 -20.90
CA ASN A 184 4.24 -8.46 -21.93
C ASN A 184 3.75 -7.18 -21.26
N ALA A 185 4.02 -6.03 -21.88
CA ALA A 185 3.51 -4.75 -21.44
C ALA A 185 2.59 -4.13 -22.51
N CYS A 186 1.53 -3.45 -22.06
CA CYS A 186 0.59 -2.72 -22.91
C CYS A 186 0.48 -1.28 -22.43
N ALA A 187 0.31 -0.35 -23.36
CA ALA A 187 -0.07 1.03 -23.06
C ALA A 187 -1.49 1.28 -23.55
N VAL A 188 -2.28 1.98 -22.73
CA VAL A 188 -3.60 2.51 -23.08
C VAL A 188 -3.48 4.03 -22.97
N LEU A 189 -3.63 4.73 -24.09
CA LEU A 189 -3.51 6.19 -24.13
C LEU A 189 -4.81 6.86 -23.68
N ALA A 190 -4.71 8.12 -23.23
CA ALA A 190 -5.86 8.97 -22.94
C ALA A 190 -6.82 9.17 -24.13
N SER A 191 -6.35 8.93 -25.37
CA SER A 191 -7.16 8.91 -26.59
C SER A 191 -8.03 7.65 -26.76
N GLY A 192 -7.80 6.61 -25.97
CA GLY A 192 -8.38 5.28 -26.13
C GLY A 192 -7.64 4.36 -27.11
N GLU A 193 -6.48 4.78 -27.64
CA GLU A 193 -5.59 3.90 -28.42
C GLU A 193 -4.85 2.93 -27.48
N GLU A 194 -4.78 1.65 -27.85
CA GLU A 194 -4.11 0.60 -27.08
C GLU A 194 -3.10 -0.15 -27.98
N GLY A 195 -1.96 -0.52 -27.40
CA GLY A 195 -0.99 -1.39 -28.06
C GLY A 195 -0.02 -2.04 -27.07
N CYS A 196 0.52 -3.20 -27.45
CA CYS A 196 1.33 -4.05 -26.59
C CYS A 196 2.69 -4.39 -27.20
N THR A 197 3.60 -4.87 -26.37
CA THR A 197 4.86 -5.48 -26.78
C THR A 197 4.65 -6.92 -27.27
N GLU A 198 5.20 -7.26 -28.44
CA GLU A 198 5.22 -8.61 -29.03
C GLU A 198 6.20 -9.57 -28.33
#